data_AF-A0A1N7SPC7-F1
#
_entry.id   AF-A0A1N7SPC7-F1
#
_cell.length_a   1.000
_cell.length_b   1.000
_cell.length_c   1.000
_cell.angle_alpha   90.00
_cell.angle_beta   90.00
_cell.angle_gamma   90.00
#
_symmetry.space_group_name_H-M   'P 1'
#
loop_
_entity.id
_entity.type
_entity.pdbx_description
1 polymer ?
#
loop_
_entity_poly.entity_id
_entity_poly.type
_entity_poly.pdbx_seq_one_letter_code
_entity_poly.pdbx_strand_id
1 'polypeptide(L)'
;MRRDARRALSIRPEFHAPLFDALSSIPKMQPGDTVFWHSSDVIHAVEDAHRGTGYSNVMYVASAPACAKNDAYLKRQFPSFLQDKGSPDFPADHFEVDFVGRATVDDLTPLGKAQSGFDL
;
A
#
# COMPACT_ATOMS: atom_id res chain seq x y z
N MET A 1 -9.73 23.17 -14.98
CA MET A 1 -8.39 22.70 -14.59
C MET A 1 -8.53 21.35 -13.91
N ARG A 2 -8.42 20.23 -14.66
CA ARG A 2 -8.51 18.89 -14.08
C ARG A 2 -7.23 18.64 -13.29
N ARG A 3 -7.33 18.41 -11.98
CA ARG A 3 -6.21 17.95 -11.16
C ARG A 3 -6.03 16.47 -11.45
N ASP A 4 -5.05 16.12 -12.27
CA ASP A 4 -4.55 14.74 -12.35
C ASP A 4 -3.83 14.43 -11.04
N ALA A 5 -4.61 14.00 -10.05
CA ALA A 5 -4.15 13.67 -8.71
C ALA A 5 -3.47 12.30 -8.74
N ARG A 6 -2.20 12.24 -9.17
CA ARG A 6 -1.39 10.99 -9.14
C ARG A 6 0.13 11.18 -9.34
N ARG A 7 0.68 12.39 -9.15
CA ARG A 7 2.13 12.58 -9.25
C ARG A 7 2.80 12.34 -7.89
N ALA A 8 3.75 11.40 -7.87
CA ALA A 8 4.70 11.29 -6.77
C ALA A 8 5.48 12.60 -6.60
N LEU A 9 5.76 12.97 -5.34
CA LEU A 9 6.63 14.11 -5.05
C LEU A 9 8.08 13.65 -5.15
N SER A 10 8.74 14.00 -6.26
CA SER A 10 10.13 13.60 -6.51
C SER A 10 11.12 14.57 -5.89
N ILE A 11 12.18 14.04 -5.28
CA ILE A 11 13.41 14.79 -5.04
C ILE A 11 14.27 14.82 -6.30
N ARG A 12 15.13 15.83 -6.40
CA ARG A 12 16.06 16.02 -7.53
C ARG A 12 17.42 16.49 -7.02
N PRO A 13 18.53 15.99 -7.57
CA PRO A 13 19.87 16.38 -7.13
C PRO A 13 20.08 17.89 -7.15
N GLU A 14 19.58 18.59 -8.18
CA GLU A 14 19.71 20.05 -8.32
C GLU A 14 19.16 20.84 -7.13
N PHE A 15 18.16 20.30 -6.43
CA PHE A 15 17.45 20.98 -5.34
C PHE A 15 17.61 20.28 -3.98
N HIS A 16 18.09 19.04 -3.96
CA HIS A 16 18.07 18.18 -2.76
C HIS A 16 19.34 17.33 -2.61
N ALA A 17 20.48 17.74 -3.19
CA ALA A 17 21.72 16.96 -3.17
C ALA A 17 22.07 16.30 -1.82
N PRO A 18 21.99 17.01 -0.66
CA PRO A 18 22.33 16.37 0.63
C PRO A 18 21.42 15.20 1.02
N LEU A 19 20.19 15.13 0.49
CA LEU A 19 19.25 14.04 0.76
C LEU A 19 19.62 12.77 -0.02
N PHE A 20 20.26 12.90 -1.19
CA PHE A 20 20.76 11.75 -1.95
C PHE A 20 21.92 11.06 -1.21
N ASP A 21 22.81 11.84 -0.60
CA ASP A 21 23.92 11.30 0.20
C ASP A 21 23.45 10.60 1.49
N ALA A 22 22.23 10.90 1.95
CA ALA A 22 21.62 10.32 3.13
C ALA A 22 20.75 9.08 2.82
N LEU A 23 20.60 8.68 1.56
CA LEU A 23 19.88 7.45 1.21
C LEU A 23 20.65 6.24 1.77
N SER A 24 19.92 5.36 2.44
CA SER A 24 20.47 4.16 3.06
C SER A 24 19.56 2.97 2.79
N SER A 25 20.14 1.83 2.46
CA SER A 25 19.41 0.59 2.26
C SER A 25 18.83 0.09 3.58
N ILE A 26 17.65 -0.53 3.51
CA ILE A 26 17.08 -1.27 4.64
C ILE A 26 18.00 -2.43 5.02
N PRO A 27 17.96 -2.90 6.29
CA PRO A 27 18.75 -4.06 6.69
C PRO A 27 18.34 -5.31 5.92
N LYS A 28 19.16 -6.36 6.01
CA LYS A 28 18.83 -7.67 5.43
C LYS A 28 17.58 -8.23 6.12
N MET A 29 16.52 -8.39 5.35
CA MET A 29 15.22 -8.89 5.82
C MET A 29 15.12 -10.41 5.65
N GLN A 30 14.33 -11.06 6.50
CA GLN A 30 13.89 -12.44 6.39
C GLN A 30 12.36 -12.50 6.16
N PRO A 31 11.82 -13.63 5.65
CA PRO A 31 10.38 -13.79 5.52
C PRO A 31 9.66 -13.59 6.86
N GLY A 32 8.67 -12.68 6.87
CA GLY A 32 7.93 -12.30 8.08
C GLY A 32 8.42 -11.01 8.73
N ASP A 33 9.62 -10.54 8.40
CA ASP A 33 10.09 -9.23 8.87
C ASP A 33 9.32 -8.10 8.19
N THR A 34 9.16 -7.00 8.92
CA THR A 34 8.46 -5.81 8.46
C THR A 34 9.32 -4.58 8.60
N VAL A 35 9.22 -3.65 7.64
CA VAL A 35 9.83 -2.32 7.73
C VAL A 35 8.75 -1.27 7.53
N PHE A 36 8.82 -0.21 8.34
CA PHE A 36 7.89 0.92 8.28
C PHE A 36 8.68 2.22 8.17
N TRP A 37 8.14 3.17 7.43
CA TRP A 37 8.63 4.53 7.35
C TRP A 37 7.46 5.51 7.51
N HIS A 38 7.76 6.75 7.88
CA HIS A 38 6.73 7.77 8.04
C HIS A 38 6.14 8.18 6.68
N SER A 39 4.82 8.05 6.53
CA SER A 39 4.12 8.00 5.23
C SER A 39 4.27 9.24 4.34
N SER A 40 4.45 10.43 4.91
CA SER A 40 4.49 11.68 4.14
C SER A 40 5.86 12.34 4.09
N ASP A 41 6.76 12.01 5.03
CA ASP A 41 7.96 12.82 5.27
C ASP A 41 9.26 12.05 5.02
N VAL A 42 9.23 10.72 5.02
CA VAL A 42 10.41 9.92 4.70
C VAL A 42 10.47 9.69 3.20
N ILE A 43 11.53 10.23 2.60
CA ILE A 43 11.94 9.91 1.24
C ILE A 43 12.32 8.45 1.20
N HIS A 44 11.74 7.70 0.26
CA HIS A 44 12.04 6.29 0.04
C HIS A 44 12.18 6.03 -1.46
N ALA A 45 13.02 5.05 -1.80
CA ALA A 45 13.25 4.60 -3.15
C ALA A 45 13.50 3.09 -3.14
N VAL A 46 13.27 2.46 -4.29
CA VAL A 46 13.71 1.08 -4.56
C VAL A 46 15.02 1.18 -5.34
N GLU A 47 16.00 0.35 -4.99
CA GLU A 47 17.26 0.29 -5.72
C GLU A 47 17.05 -0.11 -7.18
N ASP A 48 17.86 0.45 -8.07
CA ASP A 48 17.71 0.28 -9.53
C ASP A 48 17.91 -1.16 -10.01
N ALA A 49 18.64 -1.99 -9.27
CA ALA A 49 18.99 -3.34 -9.68
C ALA A 49 18.98 -4.35 -8.53
N HIS A 50 18.25 -5.45 -8.73
CA HIS A 50 18.34 -6.61 -7.86
C HIS A 50 19.41 -7.58 -8.38
N ARG A 51 20.55 -7.67 -7.66
CA ARG A 51 21.66 -8.60 -7.97
C ARG A 51 21.72 -9.83 -7.05
N GLY A 52 20.67 -10.04 -6.25
CA GLY A 52 20.54 -11.21 -5.40
C GLY A 52 20.14 -12.46 -6.20
N THR A 53 20.30 -13.62 -5.58
CA THR A 53 19.93 -14.92 -6.19
C THR A 53 18.52 -15.39 -5.81
N GLY A 54 17.87 -14.72 -4.86
CA GLY A 54 16.52 -15.05 -4.38
C GLY A 54 15.42 -14.24 -5.05
N TYR A 55 14.20 -14.36 -4.54
CA TYR A 55 13.09 -13.47 -4.89
C TYR A 55 13.03 -12.28 -3.92
N SER A 56 12.55 -11.14 -4.42
CA SER A 56 12.26 -9.96 -3.61
C SER A 56 10.76 -9.68 -3.67
N ASN A 57 9.99 -10.41 -2.86
CA ASN A 57 8.54 -10.30 -2.78
C ASN A 57 8.14 -9.60 -1.50
N VAL A 58 7.21 -8.64 -1.59
CA VAL A 58 6.68 -7.89 -0.46
C VAL A 58 5.16 -7.75 -0.57
N MET A 59 4.48 -7.59 0.57
CA MET A 59 3.09 -7.17 0.63
C MET A 59 3.01 -5.78 1.24
N TYR A 60 2.28 -4.87 0.60
CA TYR A 60 2.10 -3.52 1.13
C TYR A 60 0.97 -3.51 2.17
N VAL A 61 1.34 -3.38 3.45
CA VAL A 61 0.40 -3.25 4.57
C VAL A 61 0.80 -2.03 5.40
N ALA A 62 0.01 -0.95 5.29
CA ALA A 62 0.27 0.31 5.97
C ALA A 62 -0.39 0.37 7.36
N SER A 63 0.10 1.29 8.20
CA SER A 63 -0.60 1.68 9.43
C SER A 63 -1.50 2.88 9.14
N ALA A 64 -2.82 2.67 9.22
CA ALA A 64 -3.84 3.70 9.00
C ALA A 64 -4.74 3.80 10.24
N PRO A 65 -4.58 4.82 11.10
CA PRO A 65 -5.38 4.93 12.32
C PRO A 65 -6.85 5.25 12.02
N ALA A 66 -7.75 4.79 12.89
CA ALA A 66 -9.18 5.09 12.78
C ALA A 66 -9.43 6.59 12.89
N CYS A 67 -10.09 7.17 11.89
CA CYS A 67 -10.44 8.57 11.84
C CYS A 67 -11.51 8.79 10.75
N ALA A 68 -12.25 9.90 10.85
CA ALA A 68 -13.34 10.21 9.93
C ALA A 68 -12.95 10.13 8.43
N LYS A 69 -11.71 10.48 8.09
CA LYS A 69 -11.19 10.35 6.72
C LYS A 69 -11.07 8.89 6.28
N ASN A 70 -10.50 8.04 7.13
CA ASN A 70 -10.27 6.64 6.80
C ASN A 70 -11.60 5.86 6.83
N ASP A 71 -12.51 6.19 7.75
CA ASP A 71 -13.85 5.61 7.79
C ASP A 71 -14.64 5.91 6.50
N ALA A 72 -14.54 7.14 5.99
CA ALA A 72 -15.14 7.52 4.71
C ALA A 72 -14.57 6.72 3.53
N TYR A 73 -13.29 6.33 3.59
CA TYR A 73 -12.67 5.47 2.59
C TYR A 73 -13.10 4.00 2.74
N LEU A 74 -13.19 3.48 3.97
CA LEU A 74 -13.67 2.11 4.23
C LEU A 74 -15.08 1.87 3.65
N LYS A 75 -15.97 2.87 3.74
CA LYS A 75 -17.32 2.84 3.12
C LYS A 75 -17.29 2.65 1.60
N ARG A 76 -16.18 2.96 0.92
CA ARG A 76 -15.98 2.76 -0.52
C ARG A 76 -15.19 1.49 -0.81
N GLN A 77 -14.19 1.17 0.00
CA GLN A 77 -13.35 -0.02 -0.19
C GLN A 77 -14.13 -1.30 0.10
N PHE A 78 -14.88 -1.36 1.21
CA PHE A 78 -15.54 -2.57 1.65
C PHE A 78 -16.56 -3.13 0.62
N PRO A 79 -17.43 -2.31 0.00
CA PRO A 79 -18.28 -2.79 -1.09
C PRO A 79 -17.51 -3.32 -2.31
N SER A 80 -16.30 -2.82 -2.57
CA SER A 80 -15.45 -3.32 -3.67
C SER A 80 -14.93 -4.72 -3.36
N PHE A 81 -14.53 -4.97 -2.10
CA PHE A 81 -14.14 -6.30 -1.63
C PHE A 81 -15.27 -7.33 -1.72
N LEU A 82 -16.51 -6.94 -1.38
CA LEU A 82 -17.70 -7.79 -1.51
C LEU A 82 -18.07 -8.12 -2.95
N GLN A 83 -17.66 -7.28 -3.90
CA GLN A 83 -17.91 -7.44 -5.33
C GLN A 83 -16.68 -7.97 -6.07
N ASP A 84 -15.65 -8.39 -5.34
CA ASP A 84 -14.49 -9.06 -5.91
C ASP A 84 -13.63 -8.12 -6.78
N LYS A 85 -13.84 -6.82 -6.59
CA LYS A 85 -13.24 -5.73 -7.37
C LYS A 85 -12.02 -5.18 -6.63
N GLY A 86 -11.03 -4.78 -7.43
CA GLY A 86 -9.89 -3.99 -6.96
C GLY A 86 -10.32 -2.71 -6.21
N SER A 87 -9.44 -2.26 -5.31
CA SER A 87 -9.69 -1.07 -4.48
C SER A 87 -9.92 0.19 -5.33
N PRO A 88 -10.79 1.12 -4.88
CA PRO A 88 -11.18 2.30 -5.64
C PRO A 88 -10.06 3.33 -5.85
N ASP A 89 -8.92 3.20 -5.18
CA ASP A 89 -7.76 4.08 -5.37
C ASP A 89 -6.83 3.58 -6.50
N PHE A 90 -7.00 2.34 -6.96
CA PHE A 90 -6.22 1.72 -8.02
C PHE A 90 -6.98 1.76 -9.37
N PRO A 91 -6.28 1.52 -10.50
CA PRO A 91 -6.94 1.28 -11.78
C PRO A 91 -8.00 0.17 -11.67
N ALA A 92 -9.13 0.37 -12.36
CA ALA A 92 -10.29 -0.50 -12.31
C ALA A 92 -10.12 -1.75 -13.19
N ASP A 93 -9.04 -2.49 -12.98
CA ASP A 93 -8.70 -3.66 -13.81
C ASP A 93 -9.56 -4.88 -13.44
N HIS A 94 -9.95 -4.99 -12.16
CA HIS A 94 -10.88 -6.01 -11.65
C HIS A 94 -10.50 -7.47 -11.98
N PHE A 95 -9.20 -7.78 -12.00
CA PHE A 95 -8.69 -9.11 -12.36
C PHE A 95 -9.24 -10.25 -11.50
N GLU A 96 -9.44 -10.01 -10.20
CA GLU A 96 -9.74 -11.04 -9.21
C GLU A 96 -11.22 -11.45 -9.14
N VAL A 97 -12.08 -10.88 -9.99
CA VAL A 97 -13.53 -11.15 -9.98
C VAL A 97 -13.84 -12.62 -10.23
N ASP A 98 -13.16 -13.25 -11.20
CA ASP A 98 -13.39 -14.64 -11.58
C ASP A 98 -12.33 -15.61 -11.01
N PHE A 99 -11.51 -15.15 -10.05
CA PHE A 99 -10.44 -15.98 -9.51
C PHE A 99 -10.95 -17.02 -8.51
N VAL A 100 -10.53 -18.27 -8.72
CA VAL A 100 -10.78 -19.37 -7.77
C VAL A 100 -9.89 -19.21 -6.55
N GLY A 101 -10.48 -19.26 -5.36
CA GLY A 101 -9.74 -19.19 -4.09
C GLY A 101 -9.46 -17.77 -3.59
N ARG A 102 -10.17 -16.76 -4.10
CA ARG A 102 -10.10 -15.40 -3.55
C ARG A 102 -10.63 -15.38 -2.12
N ALA A 103 -9.99 -14.57 -1.26
CA ALA A 103 -10.47 -14.34 0.10
C ALA A 103 -11.83 -13.64 0.11
N THR A 104 -12.68 -14.05 1.05
CA THR A 104 -14.07 -13.61 1.23
C THR A 104 -14.30 -13.07 2.64
N VAL A 105 -15.53 -12.64 2.92
CA VAL A 105 -15.95 -12.19 4.27
C VAL A 105 -15.81 -13.29 5.32
N ASP A 106 -15.92 -14.56 4.91
CA ASP A 106 -15.85 -15.70 5.82
C ASP A 106 -14.41 -15.94 6.33
N ASP A 107 -13.40 -15.45 5.59
CA ASP A 107 -12.00 -15.49 5.99
C ASP A 107 -11.64 -14.36 6.99
N LEU A 108 -12.55 -13.40 7.21
CA LEU A 108 -12.31 -12.30 8.13
C LEU A 108 -12.56 -12.69 9.59
N THR A 109 -11.52 -12.54 10.41
CA THR A 109 -11.64 -12.56 11.87
C THR A 109 -12.52 -11.40 12.37
N PRO A 110 -13.00 -11.44 13.63
CA PRO A 110 -13.74 -10.31 14.21
C PRO A 110 -12.99 -8.97 14.12
N LEU A 111 -11.66 -8.99 14.32
CA LEU A 111 -10.81 -7.82 14.14
C LEU A 111 -10.75 -7.38 12.68
N GLY A 112 -10.62 -8.33 11.75
CA GLY A 112 -10.62 -8.04 10.30
C GLY A 112 -11.91 -7.38 9.84
N LYS A 113 -13.06 -7.80 10.37
CA LYS A 113 -14.36 -7.16 10.09
C LYS A 113 -14.40 -5.72 10.60
N ALA A 114 -13.97 -5.49 11.84
CA ALA A 114 -13.89 -4.14 12.41
C ALA A 114 -12.95 -3.22 11.62
N GLN A 115 -11.78 -3.73 11.21
CA GLN A 115 -10.79 -2.96 10.44
C GLN A 115 -11.19 -2.71 8.98
N SER A 116 -12.07 -3.55 8.42
CA SER A 116 -12.53 -3.41 7.03
C SER A 116 -13.73 -2.49 6.88
N GLY A 117 -14.32 -2.01 7.97
CA GLY A 117 -15.52 -1.17 7.95
C GLY A 117 -16.82 -1.96 7.75
N PHE A 118 -16.86 -3.22 8.21
CA PHE A 118 -18.03 -4.09 8.11
C PHE A 118 -19.29 -3.47 8.73
N ASP A 119 -19.14 -2.72 9.83
CA ASP A 119 -20.23 -2.10 10.60
C ASP A 119 -20.33 -0.56 10.41
N LEU A 120 -19.64 0.01 9.42
CA LEU A 120 -19.52 1.48 9.22
C LEU A 120 -20.54 2.08 8.24
#